data_AF-A0A376K2R8-F1
#
_entry.id   AF-A0A376K2R8-F1
#
_cell.length_a   1.000
_cell.length_b   1.000
_cell.length_c   1.000
_cell.angle_alpha   90.00
_cell.angle_beta   90.00
_cell.angle_gamma   90.00
#
_symmetry.space_group_name_H-M   'P 1'
#
loop_
_entity.id
_entity.type
_entity.pdbx_description
1 polymer ?
#
loop_
_entity_poly.entity_id
_entity_poly.type
_entity_poly.pdbx_seq_one_letter_code
_entity_poly.pdbx_strand_id
1 'polypeptide(L)'
;MNIIAIMGPHGVFYKDEPIKELESALVAQGFQIIWPQNSVDLLKFIEHNPRICGVIFDWDEYSLDLCSDINQLNEYLPLYAFINTHSTMDVSVQDMRMALWFFEYALGQAEDIAIRMRQYTDEYLDNITPPFTKALFTYVKERKYTFCTPGHMGGTAYQKSPVGCLFYDFFGGNTLKADVSISVTELGSLLDHTGPHLEAEEYIARTFGAEQSYIVTNGTSTSNKIVGMYAAPSGSTLLIDRNCHKSLAHLLMMNDVVPVWLKPTRNALGILGGIPRREFTRDSIEEKVAATTQSSMAGSCGDHQLHL
;
A
#
# COMPACT_ATOMS: atom_id res chain seq x y z
N MET A 1 11.69 7.16 -8.14
CA MET A 1 12.00 5.78 -8.52
C MET A 1 12.78 5.89 -9.80
N ASN A 2 14.11 5.97 -9.70
CA ASN A 2 14.96 6.33 -10.85
C ASN A 2 16.41 5.88 -10.65
N ILE A 3 16.70 4.95 -9.74
CA ILE A 3 18.06 4.45 -9.54
C ILE A 3 18.19 3.10 -10.27
N ILE A 4 19.19 2.98 -11.13
CA ILE A 4 19.55 1.71 -11.79
C ILE A 4 20.93 1.30 -11.28
N ALA A 5 21.04 0.05 -10.84
CA ALA A 5 22.31 -0.54 -10.45
C ALA A 5 22.94 -1.27 -11.63
N ILE A 6 24.24 -1.06 -11.87
CA ILE A 6 25.01 -1.78 -12.89
C ILE A 6 26.08 -2.62 -12.22
N MET A 7 26.02 -3.93 -12.45
CA MET A 7 27.02 -4.90 -12.00
C MET A 7 28.16 -4.96 -13.03
N GLY A 8 29.32 -4.41 -12.67
CA GLY A 8 30.49 -4.27 -13.53
C GLY A 8 31.49 -3.26 -12.96
N PRO A 9 32.58 -2.90 -13.67
CA PRO A 9 32.91 -3.23 -15.07
C PRO A 9 33.41 -4.67 -15.27
N HIS A 10 33.40 -5.14 -16.52
CA HIS A 10 33.76 -6.52 -16.87
C HIS A 10 35.22 -6.67 -17.34
N GLY A 11 35.93 -5.56 -17.55
CA GLY A 11 37.35 -5.54 -17.91
C GLY A 11 37.64 -5.93 -19.37
N VAL A 12 36.61 -5.95 -20.22
CA VAL A 12 36.71 -6.24 -21.65
C VAL A 12 35.97 -5.17 -22.47
N PHE A 13 36.69 -4.54 -23.40
CA PHE A 13 36.23 -3.36 -24.12
C PHE A 13 34.91 -3.56 -24.88
N TYR A 14 34.69 -4.76 -25.45
CA TYR A 14 33.47 -5.05 -26.21
C TYR A 14 32.20 -5.12 -25.33
N LYS A 15 32.33 -5.28 -24.01
CA LYS A 15 31.23 -5.18 -23.04
C LYS A 15 31.18 -3.80 -22.39
N ASP A 16 32.33 -3.27 -22.00
CA ASP A 16 32.42 -2.03 -21.23
C ASP A 16 32.00 -0.80 -22.07
N GLU A 17 32.35 -0.74 -23.36
CA GLU A 17 32.03 0.44 -24.19
C GLU A 17 30.52 0.56 -24.48
N PRO A 18 29.77 -0.50 -24.84
CA PRO A 18 28.31 -0.45 -24.93
C PRO A 18 27.62 -0.07 -23.61
N ILE A 19 28.10 -0.56 -22.47
CA ILE A 19 27.53 -0.21 -21.15
C ILE A 19 27.75 1.27 -20.83
N LYS A 20 28.89 1.85 -21.21
CA LYS A 20 29.17 3.28 -21.06
C LYS A 20 28.29 4.16 -21.95
N GLU A 21 28.02 3.71 -23.17
CA GLU A 21 27.04 4.36 -24.06
C GLU A 21 25.65 4.32 -23.43
N LEU A 22 25.26 3.17 -22.88
CA LEU A 22 23.99 2.98 -22.18
C LEU A 22 23.86 3.83 -20.91
N GLU A 23 24.91 3.92 -20.09
CA GLU A 23 24.95 4.82 -18.92
C GLU A 23 24.63 6.25 -19.36
N SER A 24 25.25 6.72 -20.44
CA SER A 24 25.01 8.06 -20.98
C SER A 24 23.56 8.24 -21.43
N ALA A 25 22.97 7.24 -22.09
CA ALA A 25 21.59 7.26 -22.53
C ALA A 25 20.59 7.25 -21.35
N LEU A 26 20.85 6.45 -20.31
CA LEU A 26 20.01 6.37 -19.11
C LEU A 26 20.09 7.66 -18.28
N VAL A 27 21.26 8.28 -18.17
CA VAL A 27 21.45 9.58 -17.50
C VAL A 27 20.73 10.70 -18.27
N ALA A 28 20.80 10.72 -19.61
CA ALA A 28 20.03 11.65 -20.44
C ALA A 28 18.51 11.52 -20.21
N GLN A 29 18.08 10.32 -19.81
CA GLN A 29 16.73 9.97 -19.44
C GLN A 29 16.37 10.30 -17.96
N GLY A 30 17.31 10.79 -17.14
CA GLY A 30 17.07 11.19 -15.75
C GLY A 30 17.17 10.05 -14.74
N PHE A 31 17.71 8.90 -15.14
CA PHE A 31 18.11 7.86 -14.20
C PHE A 31 19.41 8.24 -13.49
N GLN A 32 19.52 7.82 -12.23
CA GLN A 32 20.75 7.84 -11.46
C GLN A 32 21.38 6.45 -11.51
N ILE A 33 22.64 6.38 -11.91
CA ILE A 33 23.36 5.12 -12.04
C ILE A 33 24.24 4.89 -10.81
N ILE A 34 24.22 3.67 -10.29
CA ILE A 34 25.09 3.22 -9.19
C ILE A 34 25.83 1.95 -9.59
N TRP A 35 26.99 1.73 -8.96
CA TRP A 35 27.91 0.64 -9.27
C TRP A 35 28.24 -0.15 -7.99
N PRO A 36 27.42 -1.14 -7.62
CA PRO A 36 27.70 -2.00 -6.47
C PRO A 36 28.99 -2.79 -6.67
N GLN A 37 29.71 -3.07 -5.58
CA GLN A 37 31.01 -3.75 -5.67
C GLN A 37 30.90 -5.26 -5.96
N ASN A 38 29.81 -5.88 -5.55
CA ASN A 38 29.52 -7.31 -5.72
C ASN A 38 28.06 -7.60 -5.37
N SER A 39 27.62 -8.85 -5.53
CA SER A 39 26.25 -9.29 -5.25
C SER A 39 25.80 -8.99 -3.82
N VAL A 40 26.66 -9.17 -2.82
CA VAL A 40 26.32 -8.90 -1.41
C VAL A 40 26.06 -7.42 -1.19
N ASP A 41 26.86 -6.56 -1.81
CA ASP A 41 26.68 -5.11 -1.78
C ASP A 41 25.36 -4.71 -2.47
N LEU A 42 25.11 -5.23 -3.68
CA LEU A 42 23.85 -5.00 -4.41
C LEU A 42 22.62 -5.38 -3.58
N LEU A 43 22.59 -6.58 -2.99
CA LEU A 43 21.45 -7.06 -2.20
C LEU A 43 21.18 -6.14 -1.00
N LYS A 44 22.23 -5.70 -0.30
CA LYS A 44 22.10 -4.70 0.78
C LYS A 44 21.58 -3.37 0.24
N PHE A 45 22.06 -2.92 -0.92
CA PHE A 45 21.58 -1.71 -1.54
C PHE A 45 20.09 -1.79 -1.86
N ILE A 46 19.62 -2.89 -2.45
CA ILE A 46 18.19 -3.14 -2.74
C ILE A 46 17.38 -3.10 -1.45
N GLU A 47 17.82 -3.80 -0.40
CA GLU A 47 17.14 -3.84 0.90
C GLU A 47 16.98 -2.45 1.54
N HIS A 48 18.01 -1.60 1.44
CA HIS A 48 18.02 -0.29 2.10
C HIS A 48 17.49 0.84 1.21
N ASN A 49 17.36 0.62 -0.11
CA ASN A 49 17.02 1.68 -1.07
C ASN A 49 15.88 1.23 -2.00
N PRO A 50 14.61 1.44 -1.58
CA PRO A 50 13.45 1.08 -2.41
C PRO A 50 13.29 1.96 -3.66
N ARG A 51 14.22 2.91 -3.91
CA ARG A 51 14.26 3.73 -5.13
C ARG A 51 15.00 3.07 -6.28
N ILE A 52 15.69 1.94 -6.02
CA ILE A 52 16.30 1.10 -7.04
C ILE A 52 15.16 0.45 -7.83
N CYS A 53 15.17 0.64 -9.14
CA CYS A 53 14.11 0.24 -10.04
C CYS A 53 14.59 -0.57 -11.24
N GLY A 54 15.84 -1.01 -11.21
CA GLY A 54 16.40 -1.89 -12.22
C GLY A 54 17.82 -2.31 -11.87
N VAL A 55 18.19 -3.51 -12.29
CA VAL A 55 19.55 -4.04 -12.15
C VAL A 55 20.04 -4.50 -13.52
N ILE A 56 21.17 -3.98 -13.97
CA ILE A 56 21.88 -4.39 -15.18
C ILE A 56 23.03 -5.31 -14.77
N PHE A 57 23.16 -6.46 -15.41
CA PHE A 57 24.25 -7.41 -15.16
C PHE A 57 24.54 -8.28 -16.39
N ASP A 58 25.73 -8.87 -16.43
CA ASP A 58 26.08 -9.90 -17.41
C ASP A 58 25.50 -11.25 -16.99
N TRP A 59 24.76 -11.89 -17.89
CA TRP A 59 24.04 -13.15 -17.62
C TRP A 59 24.97 -14.33 -17.32
N ASP A 60 26.16 -14.37 -17.92
CA ASP A 60 27.08 -15.48 -17.74
C ASP A 60 27.95 -15.29 -16.49
N GLU A 61 28.18 -14.04 -16.06
CA GLU A 61 28.95 -13.70 -14.85
C GLU A 61 28.12 -13.88 -13.57
N TYR A 62 26.85 -13.47 -13.60
CA TYR A 62 25.96 -13.53 -12.45
C TYR A 62 24.93 -14.64 -12.65
N SER A 63 25.00 -15.66 -11.79
CA SER A 63 24.15 -16.85 -11.86
C SER A 63 22.69 -16.55 -11.52
N LEU A 64 21.86 -17.57 -11.72
CA LEU A 64 20.48 -17.64 -11.23
C LEU A 64 20.35 -17.39 -9.72
N ASP A 65 21.41 -17.62 -8.95
CA ASP A 65 21.41 -17.39 -7.50
C ASP A 65 21.16 -15.91 -7.20
N LEU A 66 21.80 -14.99 -7.94
CA LEU A 66 21.55 -13.56 -7.76
C LEU A 66 20.11 -13.20 -8.12
N CYS A 67 19.58 -13.76 -9.20
CA CYS A 67 18.20 -13.51 -9.62
C CYS A 67 17.19 -14.02 -8.58
N SER A 68 17.43 -15.20 -8.01
CA SER A 68 16.65 -15.78 -6.91
C SER A 68 16.71 -14.90 -5.66
N ASP A 69 17.89 -14.46 -5.26
CA ASP A 69 18.09 -13.60 -4.08
C ASP A 69 17.39 -12.24 -4.25
N ILE A 70 17.46 -11.65 -5.45
CA ILE A 70 16.73 -10.41 -5.76
C ILE A 70 15.22 -10.66 -5.73
N ASN A 71 14.74 -11.76 -6.31
CA ASN A 71 13.32 -12.09 -6.35
C ASN A 71 12.72 -12.30 -4.94
N GLN A 72 13.50 -12.82 -3.99
CA GLN A 72 13.09 -12.90 -2.58
C GLN A 72 12.93 -11.53 -1.92
N LEU A 73 13.70 -10.52 -2.34
CA LEU A 73 13.59 -9.15 -1.84
C LEU A 73 12.49 -8.36 -2.55
N ASN A 74 12.36 -8.53 -3.87
CA ASN A 74 11.41 -7.83 -4.72
C ASN A 74 11.09 -8.64 -5.98
N GLU A 75 9.92 -9.28 -5.98
CA GLU A 75 9.43 -10.14 -7.08
C GLU A 75 9.17 -9.39 -8.39
N TYR A 76 8.99 -8.05 -8.34
CA TYR A 76 8.69 -7.25 -9.52
C TYR A 76 9.88 -6.45 -10.04
N LEU A 77 11.04 -6.49 -9.37
CA LEU A 77 12.18 -5.64 -9.75
C LEU A 77 12.68 -6.01 -11.15
N PRO A 78 12.73 -5.05 -12.10
CA PRO A 78 13.25 -5.32 -13.44
C PRO A 78 14.72 -5.74 -13.44
N LEU A 79 15.00 -6.88 -14.06
CA LEU A 79 16.32 -7.44 -14.25
C LEU A 79 16.68 -7.34 -15.73
N TYR A 80 17.80 -6.67 -16.03
CA TYR A 80 18.28 -6.43 -17.37
C TYR A 80 19.57 -7.21 -17.61
N ALA A 81 19.42 -8.42 -18.15
CA ALA A 81 20.51 -9.35 -18.37
C ALA A 81 21.14 -9.15 -19.76
N PHE A 82 22.45 -8.95 -19.80
CA PHE A 82 23.20 -8.90 -21.05
C PHE A 82 23.76 -10.28 -21.38
N ILE A 83 23.49 -10.78 -22.59
CA ILE A 83 23.87 -12.13 -23.04
C ILE A 83 25.06 -12.11 -23.98
N ASN A 84 25.79 -13.23 -24.00
CA ASN A 84 26.85 -13.53 -24.97
C ASN A 84 26.36 -14.59 -25.97
N THR A 85 27.11 -14.81 -27.06
CA THR A 85 26.74 -15.72 -28.17
C THR A 85 26.49 -17.18 -27.74
N HIS A 86 27.01 -17.59 -26.58
CA HIS A 86 26.89 -18.95 -26.04
C HIS A 86 26.09 -19.02 -24.73
N SER A 87 25.38 -17.95 -24.35
CA SER A 87 24.56 -17.96 -23.14
C SER A 87 23.44 -19.00 -23.25
N THR A 88 23.35 -19.87 -22.24
CA THR A 88 22.29 -20.88 -22.12
C THR A 88 21.26 -20.44 -21.10
N MET A 89 19.98 -20.68 -21.38
CA MET A 89 18.92 -20.59 -20.36
C MET A 89 18.84 -21.90 -19.59
N ASP A 90 18.96 -21.82 -18.27
CA ASP A 90 18.71 -22.94 -17.38
C ASP A 90 17.20 -23.13 -17.17
N VAL A 91 16.77 -24.38 -17.01
CA VAL A 91 15.36 -24.78 -16.90
C VAL A 91 14.72 -24.25 -15.62
N SER A 92 15.52 -24.00 -14.57
CA SER A 92 15.07 -23.45 -13.28
C SER A 92 14.52 -22.01 -13.34
N VAL A 93 14.74 -21.29 -14.45
CA VAL A 93 14.13 -19.96 -14.69
C VAL A 93 12.60 -20.05 -14.82
N GLN A 94 12.06 -21.20 -15.25
CA GLN A 94 10.63 -21.35 -15.56
C GLN A 94 9.72 -21.33 -14.33
N ASP A 95 10.27 -21.62 -13.14
CA ASP A 95 9.50 -21.68 -11.90
C ASP A 95 9.47 -20.34 -11.14
N MET A 96 10.31 -19.38 -11.51
CA MET A 96 10.40 -18.08 -10.84
C MET A 96 9.67 -16.99 -11.62
N ARG A 97 8.79 -16.23 -10.94
CA ARG A 97 8.09 -15.06 -11.50
C ARG A 97 9.03 -13.86 -11.61
N MET A 98 10.09 -13.96 -12.41
CA MET A 98 11.08 -12.88 -12.56
C MET A 98 10.74 -11.95 -13.72
N ALA A 99 10.86 -10.64 -13.51
CA ALA A 99 10.80 -9.63 -14.56
C ALA A 99 12.17 -9.51 -15.27
N LEU A 100 12.55 -10.54 -16.03
CA LEU A 100 13.85 -10.65 -16.69
C LEU A 100 13.79 -10.28 -18.17
N TRP A 101 14.66 -9.36 -18.59
CA TRP A 101 14.77 -8.88 -19.97
C TRP A 101 16.19 -9.04 -20.49
N PHE A 102 16.33 -9.52 -21.73
CA PHE A 102 17.63 -9.82 -22.34
C PHE A 102 18.06 -8.76 -23.36
N PHE A 103 19.33 -8.39 -23.31
CA PHE A 103 19.97 -7.44 -24.23
C PHE A 103 21.31 -7.97 -24.73
N GLU A 104 21.77 -7.45 -25.86
CA GLU A 104 23.08 -7.78 -26.44
C GLU A 104 24.05 -6.60 -26.28
N TYR A 105 25.34 -6.92 -26.17
CA TYR A 105 26.40 -5.92 -26.21
C TYR A 105 26.63 -5.44 -27.64
N ALA A 106 26.14 -4.24 -27.97
CA ALA A 106 26.34 -3.62 -29.28
C ALA A 106 26.40 -2.09 -29.18
N LEU A 107 27.31 -1.49 -29.95
CA LEU A 107 27.39 -0.02 -30.08
C LEU A 107 26.22 0.51 -30.92
N GLY A 108 25.74 1.70 -30.58
CA GLY A 108 24.64 2.36 -31.28
C GLY A 108 23.25 1.77 -30.98
N GLN A 109 23.13 0.90 -29.97
CA GLN A 109 21.86 0.36 -29.48
C GLN A 109 21.43 0.96 -28.14
N ALA A 110 22.28 1.80 -27.52
CA ALA A 110 22.07 2.33 -26.18
C ALA A 110 20.76 3.13 -26.04
N GLU A 111 20.42 3.94 -27.04
CA GLU A 111 19.18 4.73 -27.02
C GLU A 111 17.93 3.84 -27.00
N ASP A 112 17.88 2.83 -27.88
CA ASP A 112 16.77 1.89 -27.97
C ASP A 112 16.63 1.04 -26.69
N ILE A 113 17.76 0.57 -26.15
CA ILE A 113 17.79 -0.19 -24.89
C ILE A 113 17.29 0.69 -23.74
N ALA A 114 17.75 1.95 -23.64
CA ALA A 114 17.32 2.86 -22.59
C ALA A 114 15.83 3.20 -22.68
N ILE A 115 15.26 3.35 -23.90
CA ILE A 115 13.82 3.52 -24.11
C ILE A 115 13.05 2.31 -23.57
N ARG A 116 13.50 1.09 -23.89
CA ARG A 116 12.87 -0.15 -23.38
C ARG A 116 12.96 -0.25 -21.86
N MET A 117 14.12 0.03 -21.27
CA MET A 117 14.30 0.02 -19.81
C MET A 117 13.37 1.02 -19.11
N ARG A 118 13.13 2.21 -19.70
CA ARG A 118 12.11 3.12 -19.18
C ARG A 118 10.71 2.50 -19.25
N GLN A 119 10.34 1.91 -20.38
CA GLN A 119 9.02 1.26 -20.52
C GLN A 119 8.82 0.17 -19.46
N TYR A 120 9.82 -0.69 -19.25
CA TYR A 120 9.77 -1.72 -18.21
C TYR A 120 9.74 -1.14 -16.79
N THR A 121 10.40 -0.01 -16.55
CA THR A 121 10.32 0.71 -15.27
C THR A 121 8.92 1.29 -15.06
N ASP A 122 8.29 1.83 -16.09
CA ASP A 122 6.93 2.35 -16.04
C ASP A 122 5.93 1.21 -15.81
N GLU A 123 6.11 0.05 -16.46
CA GLU A 123 5.33 -1.18 -16.21
C GLU A 123 5.50 -1.67 -14.76
N TYR A 124 6.72 -1.69 -14.24
CA TYR A 124 6.99 -2.01 -12.83
C TYR A 124 6.23 -1.08 -11.89
N LEU A 125 6.33 0.23 -12.11
CA LEU A 125 5.63 1.24 -11.31
C LEU A 125 4.11 1.06 -11.38
N ASP A 126 3.59 0.76 -12.56
CA ASP A 126 2.17 0.50 -12.74
C ASP A 126 1.73 -0.77 -12.02
N ASN A 127 2.52 -1.85 -12.06
CA ASN A 127 2.16 -3.11 -11.41
C ASN A 127 2.12 -3.00 -9.88
N ILE A 128 3.06 -2.26 -9.28
CA ILE A 128 3.12 -2.12 -7.81
C ILE A 128 2.19 -1.04 -7.26
N THR A 129 1.72 -0.11 -8.09
CA THR A 129 0.88 1.01 -7.61
C THR A 129 -0.59 0.57 -7.54
N PRO A 130 -1.24 0.63 -6.36
CA PRO A 130 -2.63 0.25 -6.19
C PRO A 130 -3.60 1.08 -7.06
N PRO A 131 -4.78 0.54 -7.41
CA PRO A 131 -5.66 1.09 -8.44
C PRO A 131 -6.08 2.54 -8.19
N PHE A 132 -6.61 2.84 -6.99
CA PHE A 132 -7.04 4.21 -6.65
C PHE A 132 -5.88 5.21 -6.68
N THR A 133 -4.73 4.85 -6.10
CA THR A 133 -3.55 5.72 -6.08
C THR A 133 -3.04 6.00 -7.50
N LYS A 134 -3.04 4.98 -8.37
CA LYS A 134 -2.69 5.13 -9.78
C LYS A 134 -3.63 6.11 -10.48
N ALA A 135 -4.94 5.93 -10.32
CA ALA A 135 -5.94 6.81 -10.93
C ALA A 135 -5.77 8.27 -10.45
N LEU A 136 -5.57 8.48 -9.14
CA LEU A 136 -5.34 9.81 -8.56
C LEU A 136 -4.06 10.46 -9.08
N PHE A 137 -2.95 9.72 -9.17
CA PHE A 137 -1.69 10.24 -9.70
C PHE A 137 -1.80 10.61 -11.17
N THR A 138 -2.50 9.80 -11.97
CA THR A 138 -2.79 10.10 -13.38
C THR A 138 -3.62 11.38 -13.50
N TYR A 139 -4.71 11.52 -12.73
CA TYR A 139 -5.51 12.74 -12.69
C TYR A 139 -4.66 14.00 -12.39
N VAL A 140 -3.83 13.94 -11.33
CA VAL A 140 -2.97 15.06 -10.93
C VAL A 140 -1.97 15.43 -12.02
N LYS A 141 -1.44 14.44 -12.76
CA LYS A 141 -0.54 14.65 -13.90
C LYS A 141 -1.25 15.28 -15.09
N GLU A 142 -2.46 14.83 -15.41
CA GLU A 142 -3.23 15.27 -16.57
C GLU A 142 -3.83 16.67 -16.43
N ARG A 143 -3.99 17.18 -15.19
CA ARG A 143 -4.45 18.56 -14.88
C ARG A 143 -5.77 18.94 -15.55
N LYS A 144 -6.72 18.01 -15.60
CA LYS A 144 -8.05 18.26 -16.16
C LYS A 144 -8.93 18.92 -15.09
N TYR A 145 -9.96 19.66 -15.53
CA TYR A 145 -11.01 20.33 -14.74
C TYR A 145 -10.72 21.72 -14.16
N THR A 146 -11.67 22.61 -14.44
CA THR A 146 -11.87 23.92 -13.82
C THR A 146 -13.35 24.05 -13.44
N PHE A 147 -13.70 24.98 -12.55
CA PHE A 147 -15.09 25.19 -12.08
C PHE A 147 -15.72 24.05 -11.26
N CYS A 148 -14.92 23.27 -10.53
CA CYS A 148 -15.39 22.28 -9.57
C CYS A 148 -14.97 22.62 -8.13
N THR A 149 -15.56 21.94 -7.14
CA THR A 149 -15.05 21.91 -5.77
C THR A 149 -13.89 20.90 -5.66
N PRO A 150 -12.93 21.10 -4.74
CA PRO A 150 -12.80 22.21 -3.78
C PRO A 150 -12.48 23.58 -4.40
N GLY A 151 -12.98 24.66 -3.79
CA GLY A 151 -12.88 26.03 -4.33
C GLY A 151 -11.45 26.59 -4.46
N HIS A 152 -10.44 25.94 -3.86
CA HIS A 152 -9.04 26.32 -4.07
C HIS A 152 -8.48 25.84 -5.42
N MET A 153 -9.18 24.94 -6.14
CA MET A 153 -8.87 24.49 -7.51
C MET A 153 -7.40 24.09 -7.69
N GLY A 154 -6.97 23.01 -7.04
CA GLY A 154 -5.59 22.54 -7.14
C GLY A 154 -4.55 23.48 -6.49
N GLY A 155 -5.04 24.44 -5.71
CA GLY A 155 -4.24 25.43 -4.98
C GLY A 155 -4.13 26.80 -5.67
N THR A 156 -4.83 27.00 -6.78
CA THR A 156 -4.92 28.28 -7.50
C THR A 156 -5.36 29.44 -6.60
N ALA A 157 -6.31 29.22 -5.68
CA ALA A 157 -6.77 30.28 -4.77
C ALA A 157 -5.68 30.70 -3.76
N TYR A 158 -4.86 29.77 -3.29
CA TYR A 158 -3.78 30.07 -2.34
C TYR A 158 -2.75 31.03 -2.95
N GLN A 159 -2.50 30.94 -4.26
CA GLN A 159 -1.58 31.85 -4.97
C GLN A 159 -2.10 33.29 -5.09
N LYS A 160 -3.34 33.58 -4.68
CA LYS A 160 -3.92 34.93 -4.67
C LYS A 160 -3.79 35.65 -3.33
N SER A 161 -3.17 35.02 -2.34
CA SER A 161 -2.95 35.60 -1.00
C SER A 161 -1.48 35.45 -0.59
N PRO A 162 -0.81 36.48 -0.06
CA PRO A 162 0.58 36.35 0.40
C PRO A 162 0.80 35.21 1.41
N VAL A 163 -0.10 35.04 2.39
CA VAL A 163 -0.03 33.91 3.34
C VAL A 163 -0.40 32.58 2.67
N GLY A 164 -1.26 32.62 1.65
CA GLY A 164 -1.61 31.46 0.84
C GLY A 164 -0.43 30.95 0.02
N CYS A 165 0.42 31.82 -0.52
CA CYS A 165 1.65 31.39 -1.21
C CYS A 165 2.58 30.62 -0.28
N LEU A 166 2.78 31.09 0.96
CA LEU A 166 3.56 30.36 1.97
C LEU A 166 2.98 28.97 2.25
N PHE A 167 1.65 28.87 2.34
CA PHE A 167 0.96 27.59 2.52
C PHE A 167 1.13 26.67 1.30
N TYR A 168 1.00 27.21 0.09
CA TYR A 168 1.21 26.47 -1.16
C TYR A 168 2.63 25.93 -1.27
N ASP A 169 3.63 26.76 -0.98
CA ASP A 169 5.04 26.38 -1.07
C ASP A 169 5.43 25.37 0.01
N PHE A 170 4.82 25.46 1.20
CA PHE A 170 5.04 24.49 2.28
C PHE A 170 4.49 23.10 1.96
N PHE A 171 3.23 23.00 1.51
CA PHE A 171 2.60 21.70 1.23
C PHE A 171 2.96 21.14 -0.15
N GLY A 172 3.31 22.02 -1.09
CA GLY A 172 3.61 21.68 -2.47
C GLY A 172 2.37 21.45 -3.34
N GLY A 173 2.56 21.63 -4.66
CA GLY A 173 1.45 21.59 -5.62
C GLY A 173 0.76 20.24 -5.75
N ASN A 174 1.46 19.11 -5.57
CA ASN A 174 0.84 17.79 -5.70
C ASN A 174 -0.17 17.51 -4.59
N THR A 175 0.12 17.91 -3.35
CA THR A 175 -0.79 17.78 -2.21
C THR A 175 -2.11 18.49 -2.49
N LEU A 176 -2.04 19.73 -2.96
CA LEU A 176 -3.23 20.56 -3.21
C LEU A 176 -3.97 20.17 -4.50
N LYS A 177 -3.31 19.55 -5.47
CA LYS A 177 -3.95 19.00 -6.67
C LYS A 177 -4.63 17.66 -6.44
N ALA A 178 -4.16 16.90 -5.44
CA ALA A 178 -4.77 15.64 -5.03
C ALA A 178 -6.00 15.85 -4.12
N ASP A 179 -6.20 17.05 -3.58
CA ASP A 179 -7.41 17.44 -2.85
C ASP A 179 -8.55 17.73 -3.83
N VAL A 180 -9.36 16.70 -4.07
CA VAL A 180 -10.41 16.64 -5.10
C VAL A 180 -11.75 16.23 -4.49
N SER A 181 -12.81 16.32 -5.29
CA SER A 181 -14.15 15.86 -4.93
C SER A 181 -14.69 14.86 -5.95
N ILE A 182 -15.89 14.33 -5.70
CA ILE A 182 -16.64 13.48 -6.63
C ILE A 182 -16.95 14.15 -7.99
N SER A 183 -16.64 15.44 -8.16
CA SER A 183 -16.68 16.11 -9.46
C SER A 183 -15.71 15.50 -10.48
N VAL A 184 -14.67 14.82 -10.00
CA VAL A 184 -13.72 14.02 -10.79
C VAL A 184 -14.32 12.63 -10.98
N THR A 185 -15.16 12.48 -12.00
CA THR A 185 -15.99 11.28 -12.16
C THR A 185 -15.18 10.02 -12.46
N GLU A 186 -13.98 10.15 -13.03
CA GLU A 186 -13.07 9.03 -13.30
C GLU A 186 -12.53 8.36 -12.02
N LEU A 187 -12.58 9.03 -10.87
CA LEU A 187 -12.20 8.44 -9.57
C LEU A 187 -13.34 7.68 -8.89
N GLY A 188 -14.56 7.78 -9.42
CA GLY A 188 -15.75 7.20 -8.79
C GLY A 188 -16.14 7.95 -7.51
N SER A 189 -16.74 7.22 -6.56
CA SER A 189 -17.23 7.78 -5.29
C SER A 189 -17.00 6.81 -4.14
N LEU A 190 -16.39 7.31 -3.06
CA LEU A 190 -16.14 6.55 -1.83
C LEU A 190 -17.44 6.11 -1.17
N LEU A 191 -18.47 6.98 -1.16
CA LEU A 191 -19.74 6.69 -0.48
C LEU A 191 -20.61 5.72 -1.28
N ASP A 192 -20.45 5.70 -2.61
CA ASP A 192 -21.22 4.81 -3.49
C ASP A 192 -20.50 3.48 -3.74
N HIS A 193 -19.24 3.35 -3.28
CA HIS A 193 -18.40 2.17 -3.53
C HIS A 193 -18.28 1.86 -5.02
N THR A 194 -17.84 2.84 -5.82
CA THR A 194 -17.78 2.72 -7.29
C THR A 194 -16.43 3.08 -7.89
N GLY A 195 -16.13 2.52 -9.06
CA GLY A 195 -14.91 2.80 -9.81
C GLY A 195 -13.64 2.45 -9.02
N PRO A 196 -12.58 3.27 -9.12
CA PRO A 196 -11.32 3.02 -8.39
C PRO A 196 -11.47 2.89 -6.86
N HIS A 197 -12.52 3.46 -6.25
CA HIS A 197 -12.79 3.25 -4.83
C HIS A 197 -13.18 1.80 -4.51
N LEU A 198 -14.04 1.18 -5.33
CA LEU A 198 -14.42 -0.23 -5.16
C LEU A 198 -13.20 -1.15 -5.36
N GLU A 199 -12.41 -0.89 -6.41
CA GLU A 199 -11.19 -1.64 -6.69
C GLU A 199 -10.20 -1.58 -5.51
N ALA A 200 -10.10 -0.42 -4.84
CA ALA A 200 -9.28 -0.27 -3.65
C ALA A 200 -9.84 -1.07 -2.46
N GLU A 201 -11.15 -1.04 -2.22
CA GLU A 201 -11.78 -1.82 -1.15
C GLU A 201 -11.59 -3.33 -1.35
N GLU A 202 -11.76 -3.81 -2.58
CA GLU A 202 -11.50 -5.21 -2.92
C GLU A 202 -10.02 -5.58 -2.82
N TYR A 203 -9.12 -4.68 -3.22
CA TYR A 203 -7.67 -4.86 -3.06
C TYR A 203 -7.30 -4.99 -1.57
N ILE A 204 -7.87 -4.16 -0.71
CA ILE A 204 -7.67 -4.21 0.74
C ILE A 204 -8.26 -5.51 1.30
N ALA A 205 -9.48 -5.90 0.91
CA ALA A 205 -10.11 -7.13 1.37
C ALA A 205 -9.26 -8.38 1.06
N ARG A 206 -8.75 -8.49 -0.17
CA ARG A 206 -7.83 -9.58 -0.56
C ARG A 206 -6.53 -9.56 0.24
N THR A 207 -5.96 -8.37 0.48
CA THR A 207 -4.69 -8.23 1.19
C THR A 207 -4.80 -8.62 2.67
N PHE A 208 -5.90 -8.23 3.32
CA PHE A 208 -6.13 -8.46 4.74
C PHE A 208 -6.92 -9.74 5.05
N GLY A 209 -7.29 -10.52 4.02
CA GLY A 209 -8.05 -11.76 4.16
C GLY A 209 -9.47 -11.56 4.68
N ALA A 210 -10.09 -10.42 4.37
CA ALA A 210 -11.46 -10.11 4.75
C ALA A 210 -12.45 -10.44 3.62
N GLU A 211 -13.70 -10.76 3.96
CA GLU A 211 -14.78 -10.89 2.98
C GLU A 211 -15.08 -9.55 2.30
N GLN A 212 -15.12 -8.48 3.10
CA GLN A 212 -15.34 -7.12 2.62
C GLN A 212 -14.52 -6.13 3.46
N SER A 213 -14.12 -5.01 2.87
CA SER A 213 -13.39 -3.93 3.55
C SER A 213 -14.01 -2.59 3.21
N TYR A 214 -14.09 -1.71 4.20
CA TYR A 214 -14.59 -0.33 4.07
C TYR A 214 -13.48 0.65 4.47
N ILE A 215 -13.25 1.67 3.64
CA ILE A 215 -12.27 2.71 3.95
C ILE A 215 -12.95 3.80 4.80
N VAL A 216 -12.44 4.02 6.02
CA VAL A 216 -12.96 5.05 6.94
C VAL A 216 -11.95 6.18 7.10
N THR A 217 -12.32 7.39 6.70
CA THR A 217 -11.45 8.57 6.70
C THR A 217 -11.46 9.36 8.01
N ASN A 218 -12.22 8.91 9.02
CA ASN A 218 -12.30 9.53 10.35
C ASN A 218 -11.88 8.58 11.49
N GLY A 219 -10.93 7.70 11.18
CA GLY A 219 -10.26 6.77 12.11
C GLY A 219 -11.14 5.67 12.71
N THR A 220 -10.51 4.73 13.43
CA THR A 220 -11.20 3.60 14.08
C THR A 220 -12.25 4.03 15.10
N SER A 221 -12.12 5.24 15.66
CA SER A 221 -13.16 5.82 16.52
C SER A 221 -14.51 5.95 15.82
N THR A 222 -14.52 6.23 14.52
CA THR A 222 -15.72 6.27 13.69
C THR A 222 -16.09 4.87 13.20
N SER A 223 -15.11 4.03 12.84
CA SER A 223 -15.35 2.62 12.47
C SER A 223 -16.12 1.86 13.55
N ASN A 224 -15.73 1.99 14.82
CA ASN A 224 -16.45 1.37 15.95
C ASN A 224 -17.90 1.84 16.04
N LYS A 225 -18.19 3.10 15.66
CA LYS A 225 -19.54 3.65 15.67
C LYS A 225 -20.36 3.13 14.51
N ILE A 226 -19.78 3.07 13.31
CA ILE A 226 -20.43 2.49 12.12
C ILE A 226 -20.85 1.05 12.42
N VAL A 227 -19.92 0.22 12.89
CA VAL A 227 -20.20 -1.19 13.23
C VAL A 227 -21.21 -1.28 14.38
N GLY A 228 -20.99 -0.53 15.46
CA GLY A 228 -21.86 -0.57 16.64
C GLY A 228 -23.30 -0.13 16.35
N MET A 229 -23.50 0.96 15.61
CA MET A 229 -24.83 1.46 15.24
C MET A 229 -25.56 0.52 14.28
N TYR A 230 -24.83 -0.16 13.39
CA TYR A 230 -25.40 -1.19 12.53
C TYR A 230 -25.83 -2.43 13.32
N ALA A 231 -24.98 -2.89 14.25
CA ALA A 231 -25.16 -4.17 14.92
C ALA A 231 -26.03 -4.12 16.20
N ALA A 232 -26.20 -2.96 16.83
CA ALA A 232 -26.91 -2.82 18.09
C ALA A 232 -28.12 -1.87 17.98
N PRO A 233 -29.32 -2.39 17.62
CA PRO A 233 -30.54 -1.59 17.57
C PRO A 233 -30.94 -1.00 18.92
N SER A 234 -31.75 0.04 18.91
CA SER A 234 -32.32 0.62 20.14
C SER A 234 -33.08 -0.43 20.97
N GLY A 235 -32.94 -0.37 22.29
CA GLY A 235 -33.48 -1.33 23.26
C GLY A 235 -32.72 -2.66 23.36
N SER A 236 -31.70 -2.88 22.52
CA SER A 236 -30.90 -4.12 22.58
C SER A 236 -29.93 -4.13 23.76
N THR A 237 -29.45 -5.33 24.11
CA THR A 237 -28.42 -5.54 25.12
C THR A 237 -27.09 -5.83 24.44
N LEU A 238 -26.02 -5.14 24.84
CA LEU A 238 -24.70 -5.27 24.24
C LEU A 238 -23.68 -5.78 25.27
N LEU A 239 -22.99 -6.88 24.95
CA LEU A 239 -21.81 -7.30 25.72
C LEU A 239 -20.61 -6.45 25.31
N ILE A 240 -19.95 -5.81 26.26
CA ILE A 240 -18.85 -4.89 26.00
C ILE A 240 -17.73 -5.06 27.02
N ASP A 241 -16.47 -5.03 26.56
CA ASP A 241 -15.31 -5.06 27.46
C ASP A 241 -15.31 -3.82 28.35
N ARG A 242 -15.12 -4.00 29.66
CA ARG A 242 -14.94 -2.88 30.59
C ARG A 242 -13.64 -2.11 30.34
N ASN A 243 -12.66 -2.73 29.67
CA ASN A 243 -11.45 -2.09 29.16
C ASN A 243 -11.62 -1.58 27.71
N CYS A 244 -12.76 -0.98 27.39
CA CYS A 244 -13.02 -0.48 26.04
C CYS A 244 -12.33 0.87 25.76
N HIS A 245 -12.01 1.11 24.49
CA HIS A 245 -11.58 2.44 24.04
C HIS A 245 -12.70 3.49 24.22
N LYS A 246 -12.33 4.75 24.47
CA LYS A 246 -13.30 5.86 24.73
C LYS A 246 -14.34 6.03 23.62
N SER A 247 -14.03 5.66 22.38
CA SER A 247 -14.99 5.69 21.27
C SER A 247 -16.20 4.78 21.49
N LEU A 248 -16.05 3.65 22.19
CA LEU A 248 -17.14 2.74 22.54
C LEU A 248 -17.97 3.31 23.70
N ALA A 249 -17.35 4.01 24.65
CA ALA A 249 -18.12 4.78 25.63
C ALA A 249 -18.98 5.85 24.94
N HIS A 250 -18.45 6.56 23.94
CA HIS A 250 -19.25 7.49 23.14
C HIS A 250 -20.36 6.78 22.34
N LEU A 251 -20.12 5.58 21.81
CA LEU A 251 -21.16 4.77 21.17
C LEU A 251 -22.33 4.53 22.13
N LEU A 252 -22.06 4.09 23.36
CA LEU A 252 -23.08 3.87 24.39
C LEU A 252 -23.83 5.15 24.78
N MET A 253 -23.19 6.31 24.71
CA MET A 253 -23.85 7.59 24.99
C MET A 253 -24.81 8.03 23.88
N MET A 254 -24.58 7.59 22.65
CA MET A 254 -25.37 8.00 21.47
C MET A 254 -26.47 7.00 21.10
N ASN A 255 -26.39 5.77 21.59
CA ASN A 255 -27.31 4.70 21.23
C ASN A 255 -28.09 4.24 22.46
N ASP A 256 -29.39 4.02 22.28
CA ASP A 256 -30.27 3.50 23.32
C ASP A 256 -30.05 1.98 23.48
N VAL A 257 -28.95 1.59 24.13
CA VAL A 257 -28.58 0.19 24.34
C VAL A 257 -28.25 -0.05 25.81
N VAL A 258 -28.46 -1.28 26.27
CA VAL A 258 -28.16 -1.67 27.65
C VAL A 258 -26.81 -2.41 27.68
N PRO A 259 -25.73 -1.78 28.19
CA PRO A 259 -24.42 -2.41 28.22
C PRO A 259 -24.30 -3.41 29.38
N VAL A 260 -23.90 -4.64 29.05
CA VAL A 260 -23.49 -5.66 30.01
C VAL A 260 -21.97 -5.82 29.93
N TRP A 261 -21.30 -5.52 31.04
CA TRP A 261 -19.83 -5.43 31.07
C TRP A 261 -19.16 -6.79 31.24
N LEU A 262 -18.20 -7.10 30.36
CA LEU A 262 -17.22 -8.17 30.55
C LEU A 262 -16.08 -7.65 31.42
N LYS A 263 -15.71 -8.39 32.47
CA LYS A 263 -14.79 -7.92 33.49
C LYS A 263 -13.38 -8.49 33.25
N PRO A 264 -12.40 -7.65 32.85
CA PRO A 264 -11.01 -8.07 32.76
C PRO A 264 -10.42 -8.32 34.15
N THR A 265 -9.34 -9.10 34.18
CA THR A 265 -8.51 -9.26 35.38
C THR A 265 -7.54 -8.09 35.55
N ARG A 266 -6.89 -7.98 36.71
CA ARG A 266 -5.77 -7.04 36.91
C ARG A 266 -4.72 -7.64 37.85
N ASN A 267 -3.46 -7.29 37.66
CA ASN A 267 -2.40 -7.63 38.60
C ASN A 267 -2.22 -6.53 39.67
N ALA A 268 -1.32 -6.75 40.63
CA ALA A 268 -1.05 -5.80 41.72
C ALA A 268 -0.44 -4.46 41.25
N LEU A 269 0.12 -4.40 40.03
CA LEU A 269 0.67 -3.19 39.42
C LEU A 269 -0.41 -2.34 38.72
N GLY A 270 -1.65 -2.84 38.63
CA GLY A 270 -2.75 -2.19 37.92
C GLY A 270 -2.77 -2.46 36.42
N ILE A 271 -1.91 -3.34 35.89
CA ILE A 271 -1.96 -3.76 34.49
C ILE A 271 -3.20 -4.66 34.31
N LEU A 272 -4.02 -4.33 33.33
CA LEU A 272 -5.20 -5.11 32.97
C LEU A 272 -4.76 -6.39 32.25
N GLY A 273 -5.32 -7.52 32.71
CA GLY A 273 -5.21 -8.81 32.02
C GLY A 273 -6.43 -9.07 31.15
N GLY A 274 -6.46 -10.23 30.50
CA GLY A 274 -7.60 -10.65 29.69
C GLY A 274 -8.88 -10.90 30.50
N ILE A 275 -10.00 -10.96 29.79
CA ILE A 275 -11.29 -11.41 30.29
C ILE A 275 -11.23 -12.93 30.52
N PRO A 276 -11.52 -13.44 31.74
CA PRO A 276 -11.53 -14.89 32.01
C PRO A 276 -12.52 -15.66 31.13
N ARG A 277 -12.16 -16.88 30.70
CA ARG A 277 -13.04 -17.75 29.88
C ARG A 277 -14.45 -17.93 30.46
N ARG A 278 -14.57 -17.98 31.79
CA ARG A 278 -15.86 -18.10 32.48
C ARG A 278 -16.85 -16.98 32.15
N GLU A 279 -16.37 -15.77 31.83
CA GLU A 279 -17.20 -14.61 31.48
C GLU A 279 -17.93 -14.78 30.13
N PHE A 280 -17.49 -15.73 29.29
CA PHE A 280 -18.08 -16.04 27.99
C PHE A 280 -18.99 -17.28 28.03
N THR A 281 -19.17 -17.92 29.20
CA THR A 281 -20.08 -19.06 29.33
C THR A 281 -21.53 -18.59 29.32
N ARG A 282 -22.43 -19.44 28.80
CA ARG A 282 -23.86 -19.15 28.72
C ARG A 282 -24.44 -18.79 30.09
N ASP A 283 -24.18 -19.61 31.11
CA ASP A 283 -24.65 -19.40 32.47
C ASP A 283 -24.21 -18.04 33.04
N SER A 284 -22.94 -17.66 32.81
CA SER A 284 -22.43 -16.36 33.27
C SER A 284 -23.08 -15.18 32.56
N ILE A 285 -23.41 -15.32 31.27
CA ILE A 285 -24.08 -14.26 30.50
C ILE A 285 -25.53 -14.13 30.95
N GLU A 286 -26.25 -15.25 31.10
CA GLU A 286 -27.64 -15.29 31.58
C GLU A 286 -27.76 -14.64 32.98
N GLU A 287 -26.84 -14.96 33.90
CA GLU A 287 -26.80 -14.34 35.23
C GLU A 287 -26.61 -12.82 35.16
N LYS A 288 -25.70 -12.34 34.30
CA LYS A 288 -25.43 -10.91 34.14
C LYS A 288 -26.60 -10.15 33.52
N VAL A 289 -27.26 -10.75 32.53
CA VAL A 289 -28.44 -10.17 31.88
C VAL A 289 -29.60 -10.14 32.88
N ALA A 290 -29.83 -11.21 33.66
CA ALA A 290 -30.85 -11.19 34.70
C ALA A 290 -30.57 -10.14 35.80
N ALA A 291 -29.28 -9.89 36.10
CA ALA A 291 -28.86 -8.88 37.07
C ALA A 291 -28.89 -7.44 36.54
N THR A 292 -29.05 -7.24 35.23
CA THR A 292 -29.02 -5.90 34.60
C THR A 292 -30.45 -5.43 34.30
N THR A 293 -30.85 -4.33 34.92
CA THR A 293 -32.19 -3.76 34.72
C THR A 293 -32.37 -3.35 33.25
N GLN A 294 -33.51 -3.69 32.65
CA GLN A 294 -33.86 -3.42 31.24
C GLN A 294 -33.10 -4.22 30.18
N SER A 295 -32.17 -5.12 30.54
CA SER A 295 -31.63 -6.04 29.54
C SER A 295 -32.58 -7.20 29.27
N SER A 296 -32.59 -7.66 28.03
CA SER A 296 -33.34 -8.85 27.61
C SER A 296 -32.38 -9.84 26.95
N MET A 297 -32.60 -11.14 27.18
CA MET A 297 -31.96 -12.17 26.36
C MET A 297 -32.57 -12.04 24.96
N ALA A 298 -31.79 -11.54 24.00
CA ALA A 298 -32.20 -11.58 22.60
C ALA A 298 -32.46 -13.05 22.24
N GLY A 299 -33.71 -13.39 21.91
CA GLY A 299 -34.10 -14.73 21.48
C GLY A 299 -33.32 -15.10 20.22
N SER A 300 -32.57 -16.20 20.29
CA SER A 300 -32.05 -16.99 19.17
C SER A 300 -31.82 -16.24 17.84
N CYS A 301 -30.89 -15.29 17.82
CA CYS A 301 -30.14 -14.97 16.60
C CYS A 301 -28.75 -15.61 16.79
N GLY A 302 -28.40 -16.54 15.90
CA GLY A 302 -27.26 -17.44 16.06
C GLY A 302 -25.92 -16.72 16.24
N ASP A 303 -25.03 -17.37 17.02
CA ASP A 303 -23.56 -17.35 17.02
C ASP A 303 -22.81 -16.18 16.35
N HIS A 304 -23.27 -14.95 16.53
CA HIS A 304 -22.52 -13.75 16.22
C HIS A 304 -22.33 -12.95 17.51
N GLN A 305 -21.47 -13.48 18.39
CA GLN A 305 -20.82 -12.64 19.39
C GLN A 305 -19.91 -11.65 18.67
N LEU A 306 -20.40 -10.43 18.48
CA LEU A 306 -19.53 -9.30 18.18
C LEU A 306 -18.68 -9.02 19.43
N HIS A 307 -17.43 -9.50 19.40
CA HIS A 307 -16.39 -8.97 20.25
C HIS A 307 -15.93 -7.64 19.66
N LEU A 308 -16.47 -6.54 20.19
CA LEU A 308 -15.96 -5.17 19.99
C LEU A 308 -15.09 -4.75 21.17
#